data_AF-A7TBW0-F1
#
_entry.id   AF-A7TBW0-F1
#
_cell.length_a   1.000
_cell.length_b   1.000
_cell.length_c   1.000
_cell.angle_alpha   90.00
_cell.angle_beta   90.00
_cell.angle_gamma   90.00
#
_symmetry.space_group_name_H-M   'P 1'
#
loop_
_entity.id
_entity.type
_entity.pdbx_description
1 polymer ?
#
loop_
_entity_poly.entity_id
_entity_poly.type
_entity_poly.pdbx_seq_one_letter_code
_entity_poly.pdbx_strand_id
1 'polypeptide(L)'
;MTCSASAVDPSSINWLKDGILQGKGPTLTFPSISRDQGGVYNCTVIEGCGSASTDIAVYYVDMERYSLKCITSPAVIITIETNKTPSPDMICATEGKTLLSKLTNKTGRKVTYEVELASLDEAEVTCHADGFTGSRQQFTVAAASGKKRNESFLITNGKYQPSDQMKTSIEKLVQESVDATCMTKVSLIYGPGSLIVYVTLTTTANVSEPFASLTNGLLQNAPRYNLTIEPTSVKMQQG
;
A
#
# COMPACT_ATOMS: atom_id res chain seq x y z
N MET A 1 -11.47 -11.47 15.31
CA MET A 1 -11.44 -11.27 16.77
C MET A 1 -12.54 -12.08 17.40
N THR A 2 -12.31 -12.64 18.58
CA THR A 2 -13.27 -13.48 19.32
C THR A 2 -13.50 -12.88 20.70
N CYS A 3 -14.74 -12.90 21.16
CA CYS A 3 -15.12 -12.48 22.48
C CYS A 3 -16.12 -13.49 23.05
N SER A 4 -15.92 -13.87 24.30
CA SER A 4 -16.68 -14.91 24.96
C SER A 4 -16.86 -14.56 26.43
N ALA A 5 -18.03 -14.86 26.97
CA ALA A 5 -18.33 -14.76 28.39
C ALA A 5 -18.95 -16.07 28.85
N SER A 6 -18.62 -16.49 30.07
CA SER A 6 -19.22 -17.67 30.69
C SER A 6 -20.68 -17.39 31.02
N ALA A 7 -21.56 -18.36 30.71
CA ALA A 7 -22.98 -18.32 31.04
C ALA A 7 -23.80 -17.16 30.41
N VAL A 8 -23.35 -16.59 29.29
CA VAL A 8 -24.11 -15.56 28.54
C VAL A 8 -24.46 -16.03 27.14
N ASP A 9 -25.65 -15.66 26.65
CA ASP A 9 -26.06 -15.87 25.26
C ASP A 9 -25.11 -15.11 24.29
N PRO A 10 -24.49 -15.77 23.31
CA PRO A 10 -23.61 -15.11 22.33
C PRO A 10 -24.27 -13.94 21.57
N SER A 11 -25.59 -13.92 21.44
CA SER A 11 -26.35 -12.83 20.81
C SER A 11 -26.32 -11.51 21.60
N SER A 12 -25.97 -11.58 22.89
CA SER A 12 -25.81 -10.44 23.79
C SER A 12 -24.44 -9.74 23.69
N ILE A 13 -23.58 -10.20 22.78
CA ILE A 13 -22.25 -9.63 22.56
C ILE A 13 -22.32 -8.57 21.46
N ASN A 14 -21.85 -7.36 21.79
CA ASN A 14 -21.73 -6.23 20.89
C ASN A 14 -20.26 -5.84 20.71
N TRP A 15 -19.86 -5.56 19.49
CA TRP A 15 -18.56 -4.96 19.18
C TRP A 15 -18.76 -3.49 18.85
N LEU A 16 -18.09 -2.63 19.60
CA LEU A 16 -18.17 -1.18 19.45
C LEU A 16 -16.78 -0.65 19.10
N LYS A 17 -16.72 0.35 18.22
CA LYS A 17 -15.52 1.13 17.95
C LYS A 17 -15.91 2.59 18.03
N ASP A 18 -15.22 3.37 18.87
CA ASP A 18 -15.53 4.79 19.09
C ASP A 18 -17.02 5.01 19.46
N GLY A 19 -17.61 4.07 20.21
CA GLY A 19 -19.02 4.07 20.59
C GLY A 19 -20.02 3.62 19.50
N ILE A 20 -19.55 3.30 18.30
CA ILE A 20 -20.38 2.90 17.15
C ILE A 20 -20.38 1.38 17.02
N LEU A 21 -21.56 0.77 16.89
CA LEU A 21 -21.71 -0.68 16.70
C LEU A 21 -21.09 -1.12 15.38
N GLN A 22 -20.13 -2.04 15.46
CA GLN A 22 -19.41 -2.63 14.31
C GLN A 22 -19.90 -4.04 13.99
N GLY A 23 -20.48 -4.74 14.97
CA GLY A 23 -20.98 -6.10 14.80
C GLY A 23 -21.59 -6.66 16.08
N LYS A 24 -22.25 -7.80 15.95
CA LYS A 24 -22.84 -8.56 17.05
C LYS A 24 -22.38 -10.01 17.00
N GLY A 25 -22.44 -10.68 18.15
CA GLY A 25 -22.08 -12.08 18.27
C GLY A 25 -20.64 -12.30 18.75
N PRO A 26 -20.23 -13.57 18.90
CA PRO A 26 -18.97 -13.94 19.53
C PRO A 26 -17.75 -13.60 18.70
N THR A 27 -17.91 -13.26 17.42
CA THR A 27 -16.81 -13.01 16.50
C THR A 27 -17.03 -11.76 15.66
N LEU A 28 -16.00 -10.93 15.55
CA LEU A 28 -15.90 -9.84 14.58
C LEU A 28 -14.76 -10.14 13.60
N THR A 29 -15.08 -10.24 12.32
CA THR A 29 -14.13 -10.68 11.27
C THR A 29 -13.94 -9.60 10.23
N PHE A 30 -12.67 -9.33 9.89
CA PHE A 30 -12.28 -8.47 8.78
C PHE A 30 -11.57 -9.34 7.72
N PRO A 31 -12.05 -9.38 6.46
CA PRO A 31 -11.37 -10.11 5.39
C PRO A 31 -9.96 -9.58 5.11
N SER A 32 -9.78 -8.27 5.23
CA SER A 32 -8.51 -7.58 5.12
C SER A 32 -8.56 -6.31 5.95
N ILE A 33 -7.50 -6.04 6.73
CA ILE A 33 -7.42 -4.85 7.59
C ILE A 33 -6.87 -3.67 6.80
N SER A 34 -7.65 -2.59 6.76
CA SER A 34 -7.26 -1.28 6.24
C SER A 34 -7.10 -0.26 7.37
N ARG A 35 -6.53 0.90 7.03
CA ARG A 35 -6.25 2.00 7.96
C ARG A 35 -7.45 2.41 8.82
N ASP A 36 -8.64 2.45 8.23
CA ASP A 36 -9.92 2.81 8.85
C ASP A 36 -10.41 1.75 9.85
N GLN A 37 -9.98 0.49 9.71
CA GLN A 37 -10.29 -0.59 10.63
C GLN A 37 -9.28 -0.68 11.79
N GLY A 38 -8.17 0.07 11.72
CA GLY A 38 -7.28 0.25 12.86
C GLY A 38 -7.95 1.01 14.01
N GLY A 39 -7.69 0.60 15.25
CA GLY A 39 -8.21 1.27 16.44
C GLY A 39 -8.46 0.31 17.59
N VAL A 40 -9.11 0.83 18.64
CA VAL A 40 -9.54 0.02 19.79
C VAL A 40 -11.01 -0.33 19.63
N TYR A 41 -11.30 -1.62 19.74
CA TYR A 41 -12.65 -2.16 19.73
C TYR A 41 -13.00 -2.60 21.14
N ASN A 42 -14.16 -2.18 21.61
CA ASN A 42 -14.72 -2.63 22.87
C ASN A 42 -15.69 -3.77 22.57
N CYS A 43 -15.38 -4.97 23.09
CA CYS A 43 -16.38 -6.04 23.16
C CYS A 43 -17.18 -5.86 24.44
N THR A 44 -18.49 -5.69 24.31
CA THR A 44 -19.43 -5.54 25.43
C THR A 44 -20.40 -6.70 25.45
N VAL A 45 -20.48 -7.38 26.59
CA VAL A 45 -21.45 -8.43 26.88
C VAL A 45 -22.53 -7.80 27.76
N ILE A 46 -23.79 -7.89 27.34
CA ILE A 46 -24.93 -7.29 28.06
C ILE A 46 -25.89 -8.40 28.51
N GLU A 47 -26.05 -8.60 29.81
CA GLU A 47 -26.95 -9.62 30.32
C GLU A 47 -27.79 -9.07 31.47
N GLY A 48 -29.11 -9.10 31.33
CA GLY A 48 -30.12 -8.87 32.38
C GLY A 48 -29.86 -7.73 33.37
N CYS A 49 -29.00 -8.00 34.34
CA CYS A 49 -28.65 -7.12 35.46
C CYS A 49 -27.32 -6.36 35.31
N GLY A 50 -26.54 -6.55 34.24
CA GLY A 50 -25.24 -5.89 34.09
C GLY A 50 -24.61 -5.96 32.70
N SER A 51 -23.47 -5.30 32.57
CA SER A 51 -22.62 -5.38 31.39
C SER A 51 -21.15 -5.51 31.80
N ALA A 52 -20.39 -6.24 31.00
CA ALA A 52 -18.94 -6.34 31.11
C ALA A 52 -18.33 -6.01 29.75
N SER A 53 -17.19 -5.33 29.74
CA SER A 53 -16.51 -5.00 28.50
C SER A 53 -15.00 -5.19 28.56
N THR A 54 -14.41 -5.45 27.41
CA THR A 54 -12.96 -5.60 27.24
C THR A 54 -12.51 -4.95 25.94
N ASP A 55 -11.33 -4.34 25.98
CA ASP A 55 -10.75 -3.64 24.84
C ASP A 55 -9.79 -4.54 24.06
N ILE A 56 -9.93 -4.51 22.74
CA ILE A 56 -9.05 -5.20 21.80
C ILE A 56 -8.47 -4.17 20.83
N ALA A 57 -7.15 -4.02 20.85
CA ALA A 57 -6.44 -3.15 19.91
C ALA A 57 -6.22 -3.88 18.57
N VAL A 58 -6.67 -3.25 17.50
CA VAL A 58 -6.43 -3.67 16.11
C VAL A 58 -5.34 -2.79 15.52
N TYR A 59 -4.23 -3.42 15.17
CA TYR A 59 -3.11 -2.77 14.49
C TYR A 59 -3.12 -3.07 13.00
N TYR A 60 -2.68 -2.10 12.20
CA TYR A 60 -2.45 -2.29 10.76
C TYR A 60 -1.05 -1.84 10.38
N VAL A 61 -0.57 -2.39 9.26
CA VAL A 61 0.58 -1.89 8.52
C VAL A 61 0.14 -1.73 7.07
N ASP A 62 0.25 -0.51 6.57
CA ASP A 62 0.12 -0.21 5.16
C ASP A 62 1.51 0.08 4.58
N MET A 63 1.94 -0.74 3.63
CA MET A 63 3.23 -0.61 2.94
C MET A 63 2.98 -0.20 1.49
N GLU A 64 3.93 0.51 0.91
CA GLU A 64 3.98 0.84 -0.51
C GLU A 64 3.77 -0.42 -1.38
N ARG A 65 2.88 -0.34 -2.37
CA ARG A 65 2.45 -1.48 -3.20
C ARG A 65 3.08 -1.53 -4.59
N TYR A 66 3.94 -0.57 -4.93
CA TYR A 66 4.65 -0.57 -6.21
C TYR A 66 5.89 -1.47 -6.16
N SER A 67 6.13 -2.20 -7.24
CA SER A 67 7.20 -3.20 -7.30
C SER A 67 8.57 -2.63 -7.67
N LEU A 68 8.66 -1.43 -8.25
CA LEU A 68 9.95 -0.86 -8.69
C LEU A 68 10.45 0.20 -7.70
N LYS A 69 11.68 0.03 -7.20
CA LYS A 69 12.37 0.95 -6.29
C LYS A 69 13.68 1.44 -6.94
N CYS A 70 13.84 2.76 -7.07
CA CYS A 70 15.09 3.32 -7.60
C CYS A 70 15.94 3.91 -6.48
N ILE A 71 17.25 3.64 -6.52
CA ILE A 71 18.19 4.02 -5.47
C ILE A 71 19.41 4.77 -6.06
N THR A 72 19.96 5.70 -5.30
CA THR A 72 21.19 6.45 -5.63
C THR A 72 22.39 6.04 -4.79
N SER A 73 22.14 5.35 -3.68
CA SER A 73 23.10 4.75 -2.76
C SER A 73 22.70 3.29 -2.50
N PRO A 74 23.58 2.41 -1.98
CA PRO A 74 23.25 1.01 -1.70
C PRO A 74 22.35 0.86 -0.47
N ALA A 75 21.21 1.55 -0.48
CA ALA A 75 20.18 1.48 0.54
C ALA A 75 18.80 1.69 -0.09
N VAL A 76 17.82 0.88 0.33
CA VAL A 76 16.42 1.03 -0.09
C VAL A 76 15.66 1.72 1.02
N ILE A 77 14.90 2.75 0.65
CA ILE A 77 14.00 3.44 1.58
C ILE A 77 12.62 2.80 1.48
N ILE A 78 12.16 2.24 2.61
CA ILE A 78 10.84 1.64 2.76
C ILE A 78 10.03 2.51 3.71
N THR A 79 8.85 2.95 3.27
CA THR A 79 7.90 3.68 4.12
C THR A 79 6.70 2.81 4.40
N ILE A 80 6.30 2.76 5.66
CA ILE A 80 5.03 2.19 6.09
C ILE A 80 4.20 3.22 6.82
N GLU A 81 2.90 2.96 6.89
CA GLU A 81 2.01 3.61 7.81
C GLU A 81 1.40 2.61 8.79
N THR A 82 1.40 2.95 10.07
CA THR A 82 0.89 2.08 11.12
C THR A 82 0.38 2.87 12.33
N ASN A 83 -0.61 2.30 13.03
CA ASN A 83 -1.03 2.75 14.35
C ASN A 83 -0.35 2.00 15.51
N LYS A 84 0.54 1.02 15.23
CA LYS A 84 1.25 0.26 16.26
C LYS A 84 2.32 1.12 16.93
N THR A 85 2.37 1.07 18.26
CA THR A 85 3.37 1.76 19.08
C THR A 85 3.91 0.77 20.13
N PRO A 86 5.23 0.46 20.16
CA PRO A 86 6.26 0.93 19.23
C PRO A 86 6.01 0.47 17.78
N SER A 87 6.61 1.17 16.81
CA SER A 87 6.51 0.78 15.40
C SER A 87 7.09 -0.63 15.21
N PRO A 88 6.53 -1.47 14.33
CA PRO A 88 7.07 -2.81 14.09
C PRO A 88 8.45 -2.76 13.45
N ASP A 89 9.28 -3.77 13.67
CA ASP A 89 10.55 -3.87 12.97
C ASP A 89 10.32 -4.20 11.49
N MET A 90 11.25 -3.78 10.63
CA MET A 90 11.20 -4.08 9.20
C MET A 90 12.09 -5.28 8.89
N ILE A 91 11.51 -6.37 8.39
CA ILE A 91 12.25 -7.58 8.03
C ILE A 91 12.38 -7.63 6.51
N CYS A 92 13.59 -7.41 6.02
CA CYS A 92 13.93 -7.46 4.61
C CYS A 92 14.96 -8.55 4.31
N ALA A 93 14.86 -9.16 3.13
CA ALA A 93 15.81 -10.14 2.65
C ALA A 93 16.00 -10.06 1.13
N THR A 94 17.21 -10.37 0.69
CA THR A 94 17.58 -10.80 -0.68
C THR A 94 17.77 -12.32 -0.66
N GLU A 95 18.06 -12.96 -1.79
CA GLU A 95 18.18 -14.43 -1.98
C GLU A 95 18.88 -15.16 -0.81
N GLY A 96 18.12 -15.58 0.21
CA GLY A 96 18.60 -16.26 1.41
C GLY A 96 19.33 -15.40 2.46
N LYS A 97 19.50 -14.09 2.26
CA LYS A 97 20.23 -13.19 3.19
C LYS A 97 19.30 -12.14 3.79
N THR A 98 19.25 -12.09 5.12
CA THR A 98 18.59 -11.01 5.86
C THR A 98 19.37 -9.71 5.75
N LEU A 99 18.68 -8.62 5.46
CA LEU A 99 19.24 -7.29 5.33
C LEU A 99 19.09 -6.53 6.66
N LEU A 100 20.05 -5.65 6.95
CA LEU A 100 19.95 -4.76 8.10
C LEU A 100 18.98 -3.63 7.76
N SER A 101 17.93 -3.50 8.55
CA SER A 101 17.00 -2.38 8.46
C SER A 101 17.15 -1.47 9.67
N LYS A 102 17.00 -0.17 9.45
CA LYS A 102 17.07 0.84 10.50
C LYS A 102 15.93 1.82 10.34
N LEU A 103 15.19 2.05 11.43
CA LEU A 103 14.20 3.13 11.48
C LEU A 103 14.95 4.47 11.44
N THR A 104 14.71 5.27 10.41
CA THR A 104 15.38 6.57 10.19
C THR A 104 14.50 7.75 10.51
N ASN A 105 13.18 7.63 10.31
CA ASN A 105 12.25 8.71 10.59
C ASN A 105 10.88 8.18 11.03
N LYS A 106 10.19 8.95 11.87
CA LYS A 106 8.79 8.72 12.25
C LYS A 106 8.05 10.04 12.36
N THR A 107 7.08 10.25 11.49
CA THR A 107 6.22 11.44 11.48
C THR A 107 4.75 11.00 11.59
N GLY A 108 4.18 11.17 12.78
CA GLY A 108 2.84 10.67 13.08
C GLY A 108 2.77 9.15 12.94
N ARG A 109 1.93 8.66 12.01
CA ARG A 109 1.77 7.23 11.71
C ARG A 109 2.71 6.71 10.63
N LYS A 110 3.40 7.61 9.91
CA LYS A 110 4.36 7.25 8.87
C LYS A 110 5.71 6.94 9.50
N VAL A 111 6.28 5.81 9.11
CA VAL A 111 7.58 5.32 9.60
C VAL A 111 8.42 4.97 8.38
N THR A 112 9.66 5.46 8.36
CA THR A 112 10.61 5.25 7.27
C THR A 112 11.78 4.42 7.77
N TYR A 113 12.12 3.40 7.00
CA TYR A 113 13.23 2.50 7.24
C TYR A 113 14.22 2.64 6.09
N GLU A 114 15.50 2.63 6.44
CA GLU A 114 16.60 2.46 5.51
C GLU A 114 17.08 1.01 5.60
N VAL A 115 17.14 0.33 4.46
CA VAL A 115 17.53 -1.07 4.35
C VAL A 115 18.84 -1.12 3.59
N GLU A 116 19.92 -1.47 4.28
CA GLU A 116 21.27 -1.51 3.71
C GLU A 116 21.41 -2.67 2.73
N LEU A 117 21.95 -2.38 1.55
CA LEU A 117 22.25 -3.36 0.50
C LEU A 117 23.75 -3.59 0.37
N ALA A 118 24.14 -4.74 -0.19
CA ALA A 118 25.54 -5.04 -0.45
C ALA A 118 26.10 -4.22 -1.63
N SER A 119 25.26 -3.92 -2.63
CA SER A 119 25.63 -3.15 -3.81
C SER A 119 24.38 -2.52 -4.47
N LEU A 120 24.61 -1.68 -5.48
CA LEU A 120 23.54 -1.12 -6.32
C LEU A 120 22.94 -2.14 -7.32
N ASP A 121 23.56 -3.31 -7.46
CA ASP A 121 23.18 -4.35 -8.42
C ASP A 121 22.26 -5.43 -7.84
N GLU A 122 21.85 -5.29 -6.56
CA GLU A 122 20.82 -6.16 -5.97
C GLU A 122 19.55 -6.09 -6.81
N ALA A 123 19.05 -7.24 -7.25
CA ALA A 123 17.93 -7.28 -8.19
C ALA A 123 16.57 -7.26 -7.47
N GLU A 124 16.46 -7.97 -6.35
CA GLU A 124 15.20 -8.17 -5.65
C GLU A 124 15.35 -8.10 -4.14
N VAL A 125 14.46 -7.35 -3.51
CA VAL A 125 14.38 -7.20 -2.05
C VAL A 125 12.95 -7.48 -1.63
N THR A 126 12.76 -8.44 -0.73
CA THR A 126 11.44 -8.72 -0.14
C THR A 126 11.41 -8.21 1.30
N CYS A 127 10.46 -7.34 1.60
CA CYS A 127 10.28 -6.75 2.93
C CYS A 127 8.89 -7.03 3.49
N HIS A 128 8.79 -7.09 4.81
CA HIS A 128 7.52 -7.10 5.56
C HIS A 128 7.75 -6.55 6.97
N ALA A 129 6.71 -5.97 7.56
CA ALA A 129 6.75 -5.58 8.97
C ALA A 129 6.58 -6.80 9.88
N ASP A 130 7.35 -6.85 10.96
CA ASP A 130 7.33 -7.93 11.93
C ASP A 130 5.94 -8.10 12.59
N GLY A 131 5.46 -9.33 12.64
CA GLY A 131 4.09 -9.66 13.06
C GLY A 131 2.98 -9.29 12.06
N PHE A 132 3.32 -8.74 10.88
CA PHE A 132 2.36 -8.36 9.83
C PHE A 132 2.73 -9.00 8.49
N THR A 133 2.67 -10.33 8.39
CA THR A 133 3.07 -11.08 7.18
C THR A 133 2.29 -10.69 5.91
N GLY A 134 1.06 -10.16 6.04
CA GLY A 134 0.27 -9.62 4.93
C GLY A 134 0.80 -8.31 4.34
N SER A 135 1.77 -7.66 5.02
CA SER A 135 2.50 -6.50 4.48
C SER A 135 3.66 -6.88 3.57
N ARG A 136 3.86 -8.18 3.29
CA ARG A 136 4.95 -8.66 2.44
C ARG A 136 4.86 -8.06 1.04
N GLN A 137 5.95 -7.41 0.63
CA GLN A 137 6.11 -6.81 -0.67
C GLN A 137 7.50 -7.12 -1.22
N GLN A 138 7.54 -7.50 -2.50
CA GLN A 138 8.78 -7.68 -3.25
C GLN A 138 9.02 -6.41 -4.07
N PHE A 139 10.27 -5.96 -4.06
CA PHE A 139 10.76 -4.79 -4.78
C PHE A 139 11.89 -5.19 -5.71
N THR A 140 11.76 -4.84 -6.98
CA THR A 140 12.86 -4.82 -7.95
C THR A 140 13.64 -3.52 -7.75
N VAL A 141 14.94 -3.63 -7.47
CA VAL A 141 15.79 -2.48 -7.20
C VAL A 141 16.53 -2.05 -8.46
N ALA A 142 16.58 -0.74 -8.72
CA ALA A 142 17.25 -0.17 -9.89
C ALA A 142 18.07 1.08 -9.51
N ALA A 143 19.27 1.24 -10.07
CA ALA A 143 20.04 2.48 -9.91
C ALA A 143 19.39 3.66 -10.65
N ALA A 144 19.22 4.78 -9.95
CA ALA A 144 18.60 6.01 -10.48
C ALA A 144 19.48 6.78 -11.49
N SER A 145 20.74 6.39 -11.68
CA SER A 145 21.63 6.92 -12.74
C SER A 145 21.45 6.20 -14.09
N GLY A 146 20.47 5.29 -14.18
CA GLY A 146 20.21 4.48 -15.36
C GLY A 146 19.68 5.24 -16.59
N LYS A 147 19.37 4.49 -17.64
CA LYS A 147 18.79 5.02 -18.88
C LYS A 147 17.36 5.51 -18.62
N LYS A 148 17.04 6.70 -19.13
CA LYS A 148 15.67 7.21 -19.17
C LYS A 148 14.91 6.50 -20.29
N ARG A 149 13.74 5.96 -19.98
CA ARG A 149 12.78 5.43 -20.94
C ARG A 149 11.51 6.26 -20.88
N ASN A 150 10.99 6.62 -22.05
CA ASN A 150 9.74 7.35 -22.20
C ASN A 150 8.72 6.38 -22.74
N GLU A 151 7.51 6.44 -22.20
CA GLU A 151 6.39 5.69 -22.72
C GLU A 151 5.11 6.49 -22.54
N SER A 152 4.09 6.13 -23.30
CA SER A 152 2.73 6.59 -23.02
C SER A 152 1.77 5.42 -23.02
N PHE A 153 0.75 5.52 -22.18
CA PHE A 153 -0.34 4.56 -22.14
C PHE A 153 -1.67 5.27 -22.22
N LEU A 154 -2.55 4.67 -23.01
CA LEU A 154 -3.94 5.05 -23.13
C LEU A 154 -4.74 4.33 -22.05
N ILE A 155 -5.62 5.05 -21.36
CA ILE A 155 -6.66 4.53 -20.48
C ILE A 155 -8.00 4.95 -21.06
N THR A 156 -8.82 3.99 -21.48
CA THR A 156 -10.15 4.24 -22.04
C THR A 156 -11.23 4.13 -20.95
N ASN A 157 -12.11 5.13 -20.84
CA ASN A 157 -13.25 5.10 -19.91
C ASN A 157 -14.51 5.67 -20.58
N GLY A 158 -15.60 4.90 -20.58
CA GLY A 158 -16.88 5.29 -21.18
C GLY A 158 -17.63 6.43 -20.47
N LYS A 159 -17.23 6.83 -19.25
CA LYS A 159 -17.88 7.90 -18.45
C LYS A 159 -17.07 9.22 -18.42
N TYR A 160 -16.79 9.79 -19.59
CA TYR A 160 -15.91 10.96 -19.74
C TYR A 160 -16.71 12.21 -20.12
N GLN A 161 -16.63 13.39 -19.47
CA GLN A 161 -15.47 14.18 -19.04
C GLN A 161 -15.15 14.12 -17.53
N PRO A 162 -13.86 14.07 -17.11
CA PRO A 162 -13.49 14.01 -15.71
C PRO A 162 -13.66 15.36 -15.00
N SER A 163 -14.24 15.32 -13.80
CA SER A 163 -14.22 16.46 -12.88
C SER A 163 -12.80 16.79 -12.42
N ASP A 164 -12.55 18.00 -11.94
CA ASP A 164 -11.21 18.40 -11.47
C ASP A 164 -10.74 17.57 -10.26
N GLN A 165 -11.67 17.12 -9.41
CA GLN A 165 -11.37 16.16 -8.34
C GLN A 165 -10.88 14.82 -8.90
N MET A 166 -11.48 14.33 -9.98
CA MET A 166 -11.04 13.08 -10.62
C MET A 166 -9.67 13.25 -11.26
N LYS A 167 -9.40 14.39 -11.92
CA LYS A 167 -8.06 14.71 -12.46
C LYS A 167 -6.99 14.69 -11.36
N THR A 168 -7.27 15.32 -10.23
CA THR A 168 -6.35 15.35 -9.07
C THR A 168 -6.11 13.94 -8.51
N SER A 169 -7.15 13.10 -8.48
CA SER A 169 -7.06 11.72 -7.99
C SER A 169 -6.24 10.84 -8.94
N ILE A 170 -6.38 11.03 -10.25
CA ILE A 170 -5.59 10.37 -11.29
C ILE A 170 -4.12 10.78 -11.19
N GLU A 171 -3.83 12.07 -11.02
CA GLU A 171 -2.46 12.57 -10.86
C GLU A 171 -1.76 11.90 -9.67
N LYS A 172 -2.43 11.85 -8.51
CA LYS A 172 -1.90 11.17 -7.32
C LYS A 172 -1.72 9.68 -7.55
N LEU A 173 -2.70 9.02 -8.18
CA LEU A 173 -2.61 7.60 -8.52
C LEU A 173 -1.36 7.32 -9.34
N VAL A 174 -1.10 8.06 -10.41
CA VAL A 174 0.09 7.85 -11.24
C VAL A 174 1.36 8.10 -10.44
N GLN A 175 1.40 9.16 -9.64
CA GLN A 175 2.56 9.51 -8.82
C GLN A 175 2.89 8.48 -7.73
N GLU A 176 1.88 7.82 -7.17
CA GLU A 176 2.03 6.81 -6.12
C GLU A 176 2.12 5.37 -6.67
N SER A 177 2.07 5.18 -7.99
CA SER A 177 2.14 3.86 -8.64
C SER A 177 3.56 3.37 -8.91
N VAL A 178 4.57 4.24 -8.78
CA VAL A 178 6.00 3.92 -8.90
C VAL A 178 6.77 4.80 -7.93
N ASP A 179 7.93 4.33 -7.47
CA ASP A 179 8.82 5.13 -6.62
C ASP A 179 9.16 6.49 -7.26
N ALA A 180 9.08 7.56 -6.46
CA ALA A 180 9.36 8.92 -6.92
C ALA A 180 10.79 9.10 -7.43
N THR A 181 11.75 8.29 -6.96
CA THR A 181 13.14 8.29 -7.43
C THR A 181 13.26 7.72 -8.83
N CYS A 182 12.35 6.82 -9.21
CA CYS A 182 12.31 6.29 -10.58
C CYS A 182 11.62 7.26 -11.55
N MET A 183 10.57 7.93 -11.11
CA MET A 183 9.73 8.74 -11.98
C MET A 183 10.29 10.16 -12.11
N THR A 184 10.76 10.51 -13.31
CA THR A 184 11.40 11.82 -13.57
C THR A 184 10.47 12.83 -14.24
N LYS A 185 9.45 12.35 -14.96
CA LYS A 185 8.44 13.19 -15.60
C LYS A 185 7.12 12.44 -15.71
N VAL A 186 6.03 13.15 -15.47
CA VAL A 186 4.67 12.70 -15.75
C VAL A 186 3.88 13.84 -16.40
N SER A 187 3.08 13.52 -17.41
CA SER A 187 2.10 14.45 -17.96
C SER A 187 0.84 13.72 -18.42
N LEU A 188 -0.31 14.31 -18.15
CA LEU A 188 -1.63 13.74 -18.44
C LEU A 188 -2.32 14.56 -19.53
N ILE A 189 -2.82 13.89 -20.56
CA ILE A 189 -3.60 14.49 -21.63
C ILE A 189 -5.00 13.89 -21.62
N TYR A 190 -5.98 14.76 -21.39
CA TYR A 190 -7.38 14.38 -21.26
C TYR A 190 -8.10 14.60 -22.60
N GLY A 191 -8.63 13.54 -23.21
CA GLY A 191 -9.40 13.57 -24.46
C GLY A 191 -10.78 12.92 -24.30
N PRO A 192 -11.77 13.14 -25.19
CA PRO A 192 -13.10 12.55 -25.03
C PRO A 192 -13.04 11.01 -24.91
N GLY A 193 -13.50 10.48 -23.77
CA GLY A 193 -13.49 9.02 -23.50
C GLY A 193 -12.13 8.43 -23.15
N SER A 194 -11.07 9.24 -23.08
CA SER A 194 -9.69 8.74 -22.98
C SER A 194 -8.77 9.63 -22.17
N LEU A 195 -7.87 8.99 -21.43
CA LEU A 195 -6.73 9.62 -20.78
C LEU A 195 -5.46 9.04 -21.37
N ILE A 196 -4.56 9.90 -21.84
CA ILE A 196 -3.20 9.50 -22.20
C ILE A 196 -2.27 9.95 -21.09
N VAL A 197 -1.51 9.00 -20.55
CA VAL A 197 -0.50 9.26 -19.53
C VAL A 197 0.87 9.09 -20.17
N TYR A 198 1.66 10.16 -20.17
CA TYR A 198 3.06 10.12 -20.58
C TYR A 198 3.93 10.05 -19.34
N VAL A 199 4.84 9.07 -19.30
CA VAL A 199 5.75 8.87 -18.16
C VAL A 199 7.17 8.69 -18.66
N THR A 200 8.11 9.32 -17.96
CA THR A 200 9.53 9.06 -18.09
C THR A 200 10.04 8.39 -16.82
N LEU A 201 10.45 7.13 -16.95
CA LEU A 201 11.07 6.36 -15.87
C LEU A 201 12.59 6.28 -16.08
N THR A 202 13.34 6.34 -14.98
CA THR A 202 14.75 5.94 -14.98
C THR A 202 14.86 4.45 -14.69
N THR A 203 15.63 3.75 -15.52
CA THR A 203 15.66 2.28 -15.54
C THR A 203 17.09 1.78 -15.71
N THR A 204 17.45 0.66 -15.07
CA THR A 204 18.73 -0.03 -15.30
C THR A 204 18.59 -1.14 -16.34
N ALA A 205 19.72 -1.70 -16.77
CA ALA A 205 19.74 -2.80 -17.74
C ALA A 205 18.99 -4.06 -17.25
N ASN A 206 18.89 -4.24 -15.93
CA ASN A 206 18.28 -5.43 -15.32
C ASN A 206 16.74 -5.36 -15.27
N VAL A 207 16.15 -4.19 -15.56
CA VAL A 207 14.70 -4.03 -15.65
C VAL A 207 14.27 -4.17 -17.11
N SER A 208 13.84 -5.38 -17.49
CA SER A 208 13.37 -5.69 -18.84
C SER A 208 12.11 -4.89 -19.19
N GLU A 209 11.12 -4.86 -18.28
CA GLU A 209 9.79 -4.28 -18.47
C GLU A 209 9.42 -3.27 -17.37
N PRO A 210 10.05 -2.08 -17.36
CA PRO A 210 9.86 -1.08 -16.30
C PRO A 210 8.42 -0.54 -16.24
N PHE A 211 7.72 -0.53 -17.37
CA PHE A 211 6.33 -0.05 -17.45
C PHE A 211 5.30 -1.09 -17.02
N ALA A 212 5.64 -2.39 -17.01
CA ALA A 212 4.75 -3.42 -16.43
C ALA A 212 4.56 -3.19 -14.93
N SER A 213 5.62 -2.78 -14.22
CA SER A 213 5.55 -2.38 -12.81
C SER A 213 4.63 -1.19 -12.59
N LEU A 214 4.67 -0.20 -13.49
CA LEU A 214 3.77 0.95 -13.45
C LEU A 214 2.32 0.54 -13.69
N THR A 215 2.04 -0.29 -14.71
CA THR A 215 0.69 -0.80 -14.98
C THR A 215 0.14 -1.57 -13.78
N ASN A 216 0.94 -2.45 -13.18
CA ASN A 216 0.54 -3.18 -11.98
C ASN A 216 0.26 -2.23 -10.80
N GLY A 217 1.12 -1.23 -10.59
CA GLY A 217 0.93 -0.20 -9.57
C GLY A 217 -0.38 0.57 -9.76
N LEU A 218 -0.70 0.98 -10.99
CA LEU A 218 -1.95 1.68 -11.31
C LEU A 218 -3.17 0.84 -10.97
N LEU A 219 -3.18 -0.43 -11.37
CA LEU A 219 -4.31 -1.34 -11.10
C LEU A 219 -4.48 -1.61 -9.60
N GLN A 220 -3.38 -1.80 -8.87
CA GLN A 220 -3.41 -2.07 -7.43
C GLN A 220 -3.80 -0.84 -6.60
N ASN A 221 -3.36 0.35 -7.00
CA ASN A 221 -3.60 1.58 -6.25
C ASN A 221 -4.91 2.29 -6.63
N ALA A 222 -5.48 2.04 -7.81
CA ALA A 222 -6.70 2.71 -8.27
C ALA A 222 -7.86 2.71 -7.24
N PRO A 223 -8.16 1.59 -6.54
CA PRO A 223 -9.21 1.56 -5.52
C PRO A 223 -8.99 2.55 -4.37
N ARG A 224 -7.74 2.90 -4.02
CA ARG A 224 -7.42 3.87 -2.96
C ARG A 224 -7.90 5.29 -3.30
N TYR A 225 -8.10 5.57 -4.58
CA TYR A 225 -8.57 6.85 -5.10
C TYR A 225 -10.02 6.81 -5.58
N ASN A 226 -10.77 5.75 -5.23
CA ASN A 226 -12.11 5.50 -5.75
C ASN A 226 -12.16 5.44 -7.29
N LEU A 227 -11.07 4.97 -7.90
CA LEU A 227 -10.98 4.76 -9.34
C LEU A 227 -11.04 3.27 -9.65
N THR A 228 -11.64 2.94 -10.79
CA THR A 228 -11.63 1.58 -11.35
C THR A 228 -11.02 1.66 -12.73
N ILE A 229 -9.93 0.92 -12.93
CA ILE A 229 -9.23 0.83 -14.21
C ILE A 229 -9.41 -0.61 -14.70
N GLU A 230 -10.05 -0.78 -15.85
CA GLU A 230 -10.10 -2.09 -16.50
C GLU A 230 -8.69 -2.47 -16.97
N PRO A 231 -8.14 -3.64 -16.62
CA PRO A 231 -6.79 -4.02 -17.04
C PRO A 231 -6.58 -3.94 -18.56
N THR A 232 -7.59 -4.32 -19.34
CA THR A 232 -7.58 -4.26 -20.81
C THR A 232 -7.64 -2.85 -21.39
N SER A 233 -7.99 -1.85 -20.57
CA SER A 233 -8.03 -0.45 -20.98
C SER A 233 -6.64 0.18 -21.02
N VAL A 234 -5.67 -0.35 -20.26
CA VAL A 234 -4.30 0.16 -20.21
C VAL A 234 -3.52 -0.41 -21.38
N LYS A 235 -3.31 0.39 -22.42
CA LYS A 235 -2.57 -0.03 -23.61
C LYS A 235 -1.35 0.86 -23.79
N MET A 236 -0.17 0.24 -23.85
CA MET A 236 1.04 0.93 -24.29
C MET A 236 0.82 1.44 -25.71
N GLN A 237 1.12 2.72 -25.92
CA GLN A 237 1.18 3.29 -27.25
C GLN A 237 2.61 3.03 -27.74
N GLN A 238 2.77 2.17 -28.74
CA GLN A 238 4.08 2.06 -29.40
C GLN A 238 4.46 3.44 -29.93
N GLY A 239 5.59 3.96 -29.44
CA GLY A 239 6.17 5.22 -29.89
C GLY A 239 6.66 5.18 -31.33
#